data_AF-A0A1J5PRT9-F1
#
_entry.id   AF-A0A1J5PRT9-F1
#
_cell.length_a   1.000
_cell.length_b   1.000
_cell.length_c   1.000
_cell.angle_alpha   90.00
_cell.angle_beta   90.00
_cell.angle_gamma   90.00
#
_symmetry.space_group_name_H-M   'P 1'
#
loop_
_entity.id
_entity.type
_entity.pdbx_description
1 polymer ?
#
loop_
_entity_poly.entity_id
_entity_poly.type
_entity_poly.pdbx_seq_one_letter_code
_entity_poly.pdbx_strand_id
1 'polypeptide(L)' 'MRRILTDYGFIGHPFRKDFPLSGTVEMRYDPDSKRVIYQPVTIDPREVTPRIIREPGYGGLGSGLGH' A
#
# COMPACT_ATOMS: atom_id res chain seq x y z
N MET A 1 -14.99 23.07 3.01
CA MET A 1 -14.94 21.61 2.77
C MET A 1 -14.17 20.98 3.94
N ARG A 2 -14.64 19.87 4.53
CA ARG A 2 -13.98 19.21 5.68
C ARG A 2 -13.81 17.71 5.44
N ARG A 3 -12.78 17.11 6.03
CA ARG A 3 -12.53 15.66 5.99
C ARG A 3 -13.64 14.94 6.76
N ILE A 4 -14.08 13.77 6.24
CA ILE A 4 -15.14 12.94 6.86
C ILE A 4 -14.69 11.51 7.17
N LEU A 5 -13.68 10.98 6.46
CA LEU A 5 -13.22 9.58 6.59
C LEU A 5 -11.82 9.44 7.19
N THR A 6 -11.18 10.55 7.56
CA THR A 6 -9.81 10.55 8.11
C THR A 6 -9.79 11.31 9.42
N ASP A 7 -8.92 10.88 10.32
CA ASP A 7 -8.70 11.52 11.60
C ASP A 7 -8.30 12.99 11.43
N TYR A 8 -8.58 13.80 12.45
CA TYR A 8 -8.27 15.22 12.44
C TYR A 8 -6.77 15.52 12.26
N GLY A 9 -5.90 14.63 12.75
CA GLY A 9 -4.44 14.71 12.61
C GLY A 9 -3.86 14.02 11.37
N PHE A 10 -4.69 13.43 10.51
CA PHE A 10 -4.20 12.65 9.37
C PHE A 10 -3.50 13.52 8.32
N ILE A 11 -2.35 13.06 7.83
CA ILE A 11 -1.54 13.75 6.81
C ILE A 11 -1.49 12.87 5.54
N GLY A 12 -2.02 13.39 4.43
CA GLY A 12 -2.01 12.73 3.13
C GLY A 12 -3.39 12.36 2.60
N HIS A 13 -3.40 11.60 1.51
CA HIS A 13 -4.60 11.16 0.82
C HIS A 13 -4.53 9.63 0.61
N PRO A 14 -5.30 8.82 1.38
CA PRO A 14 -5.12 7.36 1.43
C PRO A 14 -5.26 6.64 0.09
N PHE A 15 -6.02 7.19 -0.86
CA PHE A 15 -6.29 6.56 -2.16
C PHE A 15 -5.32 6.98 -3.28
N ARG A 16 -4.21 7.66 -2.95
CA ARG A 16 -3.15 7.85 -3.94
C ARG A 16 -2.35 6.56 -4.14
N LYS A 17 -1.95 6.28 -5.38
CA LYS A 17 -1.18 5.07 -5.76
C LYS A 17 0.18 4.98 -5.07
N ASP A 18 0.74 6.11 -4.66
CA ASP A 18 2.01 6.24 -3.97
C ASP A 18 1.86 6.33 -2.45
N PHE A 19 0.64 6.24 -1.92
CA PHE A 19 0.41 6.24 -0.48
C PHE A 19 0.63 4.83 0.09
N PRO A 20 1.42 4.66 1.17
CA PRO A 20 1.65 3.35 1.76
C PRO A 20 0.35 2.78 2.34
N LEU A 21 0.10 1.48 2.11
CA LEU A 21 -1.11 0.81 2.60
C LEU A 21 -1.25 0.85 4.13
N SER A 22 -0.14 0.72 4.85
CA SER A 22 -0.07 0.83 6.31
C SER A 22 -0.21 2.27 6.83
N GLY A 23 -0.15 3.26 5.95
CA GLY A 23 -0.04 4.66 6.34
C GLY A 23 1.36 5.00 6.88
N THR A 24 1.48 6.20 7.46
CA THR A 24 2.74 6.74 7.97
C THR A 24 2.82 6.73 9.50
N VAL A 25 1.67 6.66 10.16
CA VAL A 25 1.54 6.67 11.62
C VAL A 25 0.62 5.55 12.11
N GLU A 26 0.93 5.03 13.29
CA GLU A 26 0.11 4.09 14.05
C GLU A 26 -0.31 4.72 15.39
N MET A 27 -1.45 4.28 15.91
CA MET A 27 -1.94 4.69 17.23
C MET A 27 -1.54 3.64 18.27
N ARG A 28 -0.91 4.08 19.35
CA ARG A 28 -0.53 3.23 20.49
C ARG A 28 -1.00 3.85 21.80
N TYR A 29 -1.41 3.02 22.76
CA TYR A 29 -1.64 3.50 24.12
C TYR A 29 -0.31 3.65 24.87
N ASP A 30 -0.09 4.84 25.44
CA ASP A 30 1.03 5.11 26.34
C ASP A 30 0.53 5.10 27.80
N PRO A 31 0.94 4.10 28.62
CA PRO A 31 0.46 3.98 30.00
C PRO A 31 0.97 5.09 30.91
N ASP A 32 2.14 5.67 30.64
CA ASP A 32 2.72 6.71 31.49
C ASP A 32 1.94 8.02 31.37
N SER A 33 1.61 8.40 30.13
CA SER A 33 0.80 9.59 29.85
C SER A 33 -0.71 9.32 29.81
N LYS A 34 -1.12 8.05 29.98
CA LYS A 34 -2.52 7.57 30.03
C LYS A 34 -3.36 8.02 28.83
N ARG A 35 -2.78 8.04 27.64
CA ARG A 35 -3.46 8.50 26.41
C ARG A 35 -3.02 7.70 25.20
N VAL A 36 -3.82 7.79 24.15
CA VAL A 36 -3.43 7.30 22.83
C VAL A 36 -2.50 8.31 22.17
N ILE A 37 -1.38 7.82 21.64
CA ILE A 37 -0.37 8.61 20.94
C ILE A 37 -0.28 8.16 19.48
N TYR A 38 0.11 9.07 18.60
CA TYR A 38 0.49 8.78 17.22
C TYR A 38 2.01 8.64 17.14
N GLN A 39 2.49 7.54 16.58
CA GLN A 39 3.92 7.28 16.39
C GLN A 39 4.18 6.79 14.96
N PRO A 40 5.42 6.87 14.43
CA PRO A 40 5.76 6.25 13.15
C PRO A 40 5.38 4.77 13.12
N VAL A 41 4.89 4.29 11.98
CA VAL A 41 4.56 2.87 11.79
C VAL A 41 5.80 1.99 12.00
N THR A 42 5.61 0.88 12.70
CA THR A 42 6.68 -0.11 12.96
C THR A 42 6.73 -1.23 11.93
N ILE A 43 5.75 -1.26 11.02
CA ILE A 43 5.58 -2.30 10.01
C ILE A 43 6.50 -2.02 8.82
N ASP A 44 7.38 -2.97 8.50
CA ASP A 44 8.16 -2.92 7.27
C ASP A 44 7.27 -3.15 6.04
N PRO A 45 7.38 -2.31 4.99
CA PRO A 45 6.67 -2.52 3.74
C PRO A 45 7.03 -3.88 3.13
N ARG A 46 6.01 -4.67 2.77
CA ARG A 46 6.23 -5.88 1.98
C ARG A 46 6.53 -5.50 0.53
N GLU A 47 7.73 -5.81 0.07
CA GLU A 47 8.05 -5.73 -1.35
C GLU A 47 7.36 -6.86 -2.12
N VAL A 48 6.24 -6.55 -2.76
CA VAL A 48 5.59 -7.48 -3.69
C VAL A 48 6.28 -7.33 -5.04
N THR A 49 7.36 -8.08 -5.26
CA THR A 49 7.92 -8.20 -6.62
C THR A 49 6.86 -8.85 -7.51
N PRO A 50 6.35 -8.18 -8.55
CA PRO A 50 5.34 -8.77 -9.41
C PRO A 50 5.96 -9.96 -10.15
N ARG A 51 5.54 -11.18 -9.80
CA ARG A 51 5.88 -12.37 -10.58
C ARG A 51 4.94 -12.43 -11.78
N ILE A 52 5.42 -11.94 -12.92
CA ILE A 52 4.75 -12.16 -14.20
C ILE A 52 5.09 -13.58 -14.66
N ILE A 53 4.23 -14.55 -14.35
CA ILE A 53 4.33 -15.90 -14.92
C ILE A 53 3.61 -15.86 -16.26
N ARG A 54 4.36 -15.79 -17.36
CA ARG A 54 3.83 -15.97 -18.71
C ARG A 54 4.19 -17.38 -19.16
N GLU A 55 3.19 -18.18 -19.50
CA GLU A 55 3.45 -19.43 -20.21
C GLU A 55 4.03 -19.11 -21.59
N PRO A 56 5.05 -19.84 -22.06
CA PRO A 56 5.50 -19.76 -23.44
C PRO A 56 4.35 -20.17 -24.35
N GLY A 57 3.65 -19.19 -24.93
CA GLY A 57 2.46 -19.40 -25.77
C GLY A 57 1.26 -18.50 -25.43
N TYR A 58 1.29 -17.77 -24.32
CA TYR A 58 0.22 -16.82 -24.00
C TYR A 58 0.25 -15.65 -25.00
N GLY A 59 -0.73 -15.62 -25.90
CA GLY A 59 -0.87 -14.58 -26.93
C GLY A 59 -0.96 -15.08 -28.37
N GLY A 60 -0.85 -16.39 -28.65
CA GLY A 60 -1.30 -17.02 -29.90
C GLY A 60 -0.81 -16.41 -31.23
N LEU A 61 0.22 -15.56 -31.21
CA LEU A 61 0.75 -14.85 -32.38
C LEU A 61 2.17 -15.35 -32.62
N GLY A 62 2.30 -16.49 -33.28
CA GLY A 62 3.61 -17.06 -33.54
C GLY A 62 3.63 -18.48 -34.11
N SER A 63 2.83 -18.77 -35.14
CA SER A 63 3.25 -19.75 -36.15
C SER A 63 3.00 -19.20 -37.54
N GLY A 64 3.73 -18.13 -37.87
CA GLY A 64 4.17 -17.93 -39.25
C GLY A 64 5.32 -18.91 -39.50
N LEU A 65 4.98 -20.14 -39.87
CA LEU A 65 5.91 -21.07 -40.52
C LEU A 65 5.35 -21.38 -41.90
N GLY A 66 6.24 -21.28 -42.88
CA GLY A 66 5.93 -21.23 -44.29
C GLY A 66 5.06 -22.39 -44.78
N HIS A 67 4.09 -22.01 -45.60
CA HIS A 67 3.93 -22.53 -46.95
C HIS A 67 3.44 -21.39 -47.85
#